data_AF-A0A7X8VLK8-F1
#
_entry.id   AF-A0A7X8VLK8-F1
#
_cell.length_a   1.000
_cell.length_b   1.000
_cell.length_c   1.000
_cell.angle_alpha   90.00
_cell.angle_beta   90.00
_cell.angle_gamma   90.00
#
_symmetry.space_group_name_H-M   'P 1'
#
loop_
_entity.id
_entity.type
_entity.pdbx_description
1 polymer ?
#
loop_
_entity_poly.entity_id
_entity_poly.type
_entity_poly.pdbx_seq_one_letter_code
_entity_poly.pdbx_strand_id
1 'polypeptide(L)'
;MSTVIIGGGHGGVQVAESLRSGGYQQPITIIDSCPELPYQRPPLSKDYMKVDFDAAPLPIRDEDFYLDNNITLLRGTTVTSIDPKASSVHTTAGTFHYEDLVLATGARPRPLQCAGAEARGVYTLKTLQDAVTLKSEIGKAARVVVVGAGFIGMEFAVAALKHDCEVTVLEFADRPMSRALSPYTSQWFSERYAEHGITMRFGEGLSFIEEAESGQATAVIST
;
A
#
# COMPACT_ATOMS: atom_id res chain seq x y z
N MET A 1 -27.48 5.13 19.45
CA MET A 1 -27.00 4.48 18.21
C MET A 1 -25.50 4.58 18.20
N SER A 2 -24.74 3.63 17.66
CA SER A 2 -23.28 3.78 17.55
C SER A 2 -22.80 3.24 16.21
N THR A 3 -21.86 3.95 15.58
CA THR A 3 -21.23 3.50 14.34
C THR A 3 -19.84 2.98 14.63
N VAL A 4 -19.56 1.74 14.21
CA VAL A 4 -18.22 1.17 14.20
C VAL A 4 -17.70 1.15 12.76
N ILE A 5 -16.50 1.65 12.56
CA ILE A 5 -15.81 1.70 11.26
C ILE A 5 -14.57 0.81 11.37
N ILE A 6 -14.50 -0.24 10.56
CA ILE A 6 -13.34 -1.13 10.49
C ILE A 6 -12.41 -0.65 9.38
N GLY A 7 -11.25 -0.13 9.76
CA GLY A 7 -10.22 0.44 8.90
C GLY A 7 -10.18 1.97 9.00
N GLY A 8 -9.03 2.51 9.39
CA GLY A 8 -8.73 3.94 9.51
C GLY A 8 -7.94 4.49 8.32
N GLY A 9 -8.01 3.86 7.14
CA GLY A 9 -7.54 4.48 5.90
C GLY A 9 -8.45 5.63 5.44
N HIS A 10 -8.20 6.19 4.24
CA HIS A 10 -9.01 7.26 3.65
C HIS A 10 -10.52 7.00 3.72
N GLY A 11 -10.96 5.79 3.41
CA GLY A 11 -12.37 5.43 3.45
C GLY A 11 -12.97 5.61 4.85
N GLY A 12 -12.32 5.09 5.88
CA GLY A 12 -12.87 5.14 7.24
C GLY A 12 -12.84 6.53 7.84
N VAL A 13 -11.75 7.27 7.64
CA VAL A 13 -11.64 8.66 8.10
C VAL A 13 -12.66 9.54 7.39
N GLN A 14 -12.81 9.41 6.06
CA GLN A 14 -13.78 10.19 5.30
C GLN A 14 -15.22 9.89 5.74
N VAL A 15 -15.54 8.63 6.07
CA VAL A 15 -16.87 8.27 6.59
C VAL A 15 -17.14 8.98 7.91
N ALA A 16 -16.21 8.92 8.86
CA ALA A 16 -16.38 9.59 10.16
C ALA A 16 -16.53 11.11 10.02
N GLU A 17 -15.72 11.73 9.16
CA GLU A 17 -15.81 13.15 8.84
C GLU A 17 -17.15 13.53 8.20
N SER A 18 -17.62 12.71 7.25
CA SER A 18 -18.88 12.97 6.54
C SER A 18 -20.09 12.80 7.47
N LEU A 19 -20.06 11.81 8.38
CA LEU A 19 -21.08 11.64 9.41
C LEU A 19 -21.17 12.89 10.29
N ARG A 20 -20.04 13.41 10.76
CA ARG A 20 -20.00 14.61 11.61
C ARG A 20 -20.46 15.86 10.86
N SER A 21 -19.97 16.07 9.64
CA SER A 21 -20.40 17.17 8.77
C SER A 21 -21.89 17.09 8.42
N GLY A 22 -22.44 15.88 8.34
CA GLY A 22 -23.87 15.61 8.12
C GLY A 22 -24.74 15.72 9.38
N GLY A 23 -24.17 16.12 10.53
CA GLY A 23 -24.90 16.33 11.78
C GLY A 23 -25.12 15.07 12.62
N TYR A 24 -24.49 13.94 12.29
CA TYR A 24 -24.56 12.73 13.12
C TYR A 24 -23.90 12.99 14.48
N GLN A 25 -24.67 12.91 15.57
CA GLN A 25 -24.23 13.23 16.94
C GLN A 25 -23.83 12.02 17.78
N GLN A 26 -24.02 10.81 17.26
CA GLN A 26 -23.86 9.59 18.05
C GLN A 26 -22.38 9.13 18.07
N PRO A 27 -21.98 8.25 19.01
CA PRO A 27 -20.60 7.75 19.09
C PRO A 27 -20.12 7.10 17.79
N ILE A 28 -18.91 7.45 17.37
CA ILE A 28 -18.20 6.84 16.23
C ILE A 28 -16.91 6.22 16.76
N THR A 29 -16.67 4.96 16.44
CA THR A 29 -15.40 4.27 16.74
C THR A 29 -14.76 3.79 15.45
N ILE A 30 -13.54 4.26 15.16
CA ILE A 30 -12.70 3.73 14.09
C ILE A 30 -11.73 2.73 14.70
N ILE A 31 -11.67 1.52 14.14
CA ILE A 31 -10.77 0.45 14.56
C ILE A 31 -9.79 0.17 13.42
N ASP A 32 -8.49 0.39 13.66
CA ASP A 32 -7.43 0.10 12.69
C ASP A 32 -6.34 -0.78 13.32
N SER A 33 -5.89 -1.79 12.56
CA SER A 33 -4.76 -2.63 12.93
C SER A 33 -3.42 -1.90 12.90
N CYS A 34 -3.32 -0.77 12.20
CA CYS A 34 -2.14 0.07 12.14
C CYS A 34 -1.95 0.83 13.46
N PRO A 35 -0.75 0.78 14.08
CA PRO A 35 -0.47 1.51 15.31
C PRO A 35 -0.31 3.03 15.11
N GLU A 36 -0.03 3.44 13.86
CA GLU A 36 0.18 4.84 13.50
C GLU A 36 -1.14 5.61 13.35
N LEU A 37 -1.07 6.93 13.41
CA LEU A 37 -2.18 7.79 13.03
C LEU A 37 -2.53 7.56 11.54
N PRO A 38 -3.82 7.53 11.13
CA PRO A 38 -4.23 7.48 9.73
C PRO A 38 -3.46 8.45 8.84
N TYR A 39 -2.82 7.93 7.80
CA TYR A 39 -1.90 8.70 6.94
C TYR A 39 -2.20 8.57 5.44
N GLN A 40 -1.69 9.53 4.68
CA GLN A 40 -1.71 9.57 3.23
C GLN A 40 -0.85 8.43 2.68
N ARG A 41 -1.45 7.50 1.94
CA ARG A 41 -0.75 6.41 1.25
C ARG A 41 -0.09 6.80 -0.08
N PRO A 42 -0.62 7.72 -0.90
CA PRO A 42 0.01 8.07 -2.19
C PRO A 42 1.46 8.56 -2.12
N PRO A 43 1.93 9.26 -1.06
CA PRO A 43 3.33 9.62 -0.90
C PRO A 43 4.29 8.43 -0.72
N LEU A 44 3.82 7.25 -0.30
CA LEU A 44 4.69 6.11 0.05
C LEU A 44 5.52 5.59 -1.14
N SER A 45 4.99 5.64 -2.36
CA SER A 45 5.71 5.29 -3.60
C SER A 45 6.37 6.49 -4.30
N LYS A 46 6.23 7.69 -3.74
CA LYS A 46 6.69 8.96 -4.33
C LYS A 46 7.68 9.65 -3.40
N ASP A 47 7.22 10.69 -2.70
CA ASP A 47 8.06 11.56 -1.87
C ASP A 47 8.77 10.78 -0.77
N TYR A 48 8.14 9.75 -0.21
CA TYR A 48 8.74 8.91 0.83
C TYR A 48 10.02 8.21 0.35
N MET A 49 10.07 7.84 -0.93
CA MET A 49 11.18 7.08 -1.54
C MET A 49 12.32 7.97 -2.06
N LYS A 50 12.26 9.30 -1.91
CA LYS A 50 13.35 10.19 -2.35
C LYS A 50 14.60 10.01 -1.48
N VAL A 51 15.79 10.12 -2.10
CA VAL A 51 17.12 9.98 -1.47
C VAL A 51 17.31 10.98 -0.32
N ASP A 52 17.07 12.27 -0.58
CA ASP A 52 17.35 13.37 0.36
C ASP A 52 16.09 13.91 1.07
N PHE A 53 15.17 13.04 1.44
CA PHE A 53 13.92 13.43 2.10
C PHE A 53 13.78 12.74 3.46
N ASP A 54 13.72 13.52 4.54
CA ASP A 54 13.37 13.01 5.86
C ASP A 54 11.88 12.70 5.88
N ALA A 55 11.56 11.43 5.64
CA ALA A 55 10.23 11.02 5.26
C ALA A 55 9.38 10.69 6.48
N ALA A 56 8.45 11.57 6.80
CA ALA A 56 7.40 11.32 7.78
C ALA A 56 6.08 10.92 7.09
N PRO A 57 5.29 10.00 7.67
CA PRO A 57 3.92 9.78 7.23
C PRO A 57 3.11 11.08 7.40
N LEU A 58 2.38 11.47 6.37
CA LEU A 58 1.52 12.65 6.42
C LEU A 58 0.14 12.25 6.95
N PRO A 59 -0.32 12.75 8.11
CA PRO A 59 -1.64 12.41 8.62
C PRO A 59 -2.76 12.81 7.65
N ILE A 60 -3.84 12.02 7.59
CA ILE A 60 -5.06 12.40 6.87
C ILE A 60 -5.76 13.54 7.63
N ARG A 61 -5.79 13.39 8.95
CA ARG A 61 -6.26 14.36 9.96
C ARG A 61 -5.27 14.31 11.12
N ASP A 62 -5.11 15.44 11.81
CA ASP A 62 -4.32 15.51 13.05
C ASP A 62 -5.07 14.83 14.21
N GLU A 63 -4.41 14.67 15.37
CA GLU A 63 -5.03 14.04 16.54
C GLU A 63 -6.20 14.85 17.07
N ASP A 64 -6.11 16.19 17.02
CA ASP A 64 -7.14 17.13 17.49
C ASP A 64 -8.47 16.94 16.76
N PHE A 65 -8.45 16.67 15.45
CA PHE A 65 -9.67 16.37 14.69
C PHE A 65 -10.51 15.26 15.34
N TYR A 66 -9.90 14.17 15.81
CA TYR A 66 -10.64 13.05 16.39
C TYR A 66 -11.23 13.42 17.74
N LEU A 67 -10.50 14.18 18.55
CA LEU A 67 -10.97 14.67 19.86
C LEU A 67 -12.12 15.66 19.69
N ASP A 68 -11.93 16.69 18.87
CA ASP A 68 -12.89 17.76 18.62
C ASP A 68 -14.21 17.24 18.03
N ASN A 69 -14.13 16.16 17.25
CA ASN A 69 -15.28 15.52 16.66
C ASN A 69 -15.82 14.33 17.48
N ASN A 70 -15.33 14.08 18.70
CA ASN A 70 -15.79 12.94 19.52
C ASN A 70 -15.77 11.61 18.73
N ILE A 71 -14.64 11.32 18.08
CA ILE A 71 -14.37 10.09 17.33
C ILE A 71 -13.35 9.28 18.12
N THR A 72 -13.71 8.08 18.54
CA THR A 72 -12.76 7.16 19.17
C THR A 72 -11.92 6.48 18.10
N LEU A 73 -10.62 6.72 18.08
CA LEU A 73 -9.68 6.04 17.17
C LEU A 73 -8.89 4.96 17.93
N LEU A 74 -9.23 3.70 17.69
CA LEU A 74 -8.50 2.53 18.21
C LEU A 74 -7.44 2.09 17.22
N ARG A 75 -6.19 2.51 17.47
CA ARG A 75 -5.00 2.12 16.72
C ARG A 75 -4.46 0.77 17.20
N GLY A 76 -3.69 0.09 16.36
CA GLY A 76 -3.03 -1.18 16.70
C GLY A 76 -4.02 -2.31 17.08
N THR A 77 -5.30 -2.16 16.75
CA THR A 77 -6.37 -3.07 17.17
C THR A 77 -6.89 -3.84 15.97
N THR A 78 -6.74 -5.17 16.00
CA THR A 78 -7.15 -6.03 14.89
C THR A 78 -8.55 -6.57 15.13
N VAL A 79 -9.45 -6.36 14.17
CA VAL A 79 -10.74 -7.06 14.13
C VAL A 79 -10.52 -8.50 13.65
N THR A 80 -11.03 -9.47 14.40
CA THR A 80 -10.86 -10.91 14.10
C THR A 80 -12.14 -11.54 13.55
N SER A 81 -13.31 -11.07 13.98
CA SER A 81 -14.60 -11.54 13.45
C SER A 81 -15.72 -10.52 13.68
N ILE A 82 -16.81 -10.69 12.94
CA ILE A 82 -18.04 -9.91 13.05
C ILE A 82 -19.16 -10.90 13.36
N ASP A 83 -20.00 -10.60 14.36
CA ASP A 83 -21.26 -11.29 14.61
C ASP A 83 -22.42 -10.34 14.25
N PRO A 84 -23.03 -10.50 13.05
CA PRO A 84 -24.15 -9.67 12.64
C PRO A 84 -25.42 -9.91 13.46
N LYS A 85 -25.59 -11.08 14.08
CA LYS A 85 -26.79 -11.38 14.89
C LYS A 85 -26.73 -10.65 16.23
N ALA A 86 -25.54 -10.59 16.82
CA ALA A 86 -25.29 -9.84 18.06
C ALA A 86 -24.95 -8.36 17.83
N SER A 87 -24.90 -7.91 16.56
CA SER A 87 -24.43 -6.59 16.14
C SER A 87 -23.12 -6.21 16.83
N SER A 88 -22.14 -7.10 16.74
CA SER A 88 -20.85 -6.95 17.43
C SER A 88 -19.65 -7.26 16.55
N VAL A 89 -18.52 -6.66 16.91
CA VAL A 89 -17.20 -6.84 16.30
C VAL A 89 -16.26 -7.34 17.39
N HIS A 90 -15.59 -8.46 17.13
CA HIS A 90 -14.57 -9.01 18.02
C HIS A 90 -13.19 -8.54 17.59
N THR A 91 -12.40 -8.09 18.56
CA THR A 91 -11.07 -7.53 18.31
C THR A 91 -10.05 -8.06 19.32
N THR A 92 -8.78 -7.77 19.06
CA THR A 92 -7.69 -8.03 20.02
C THR A 92 -7.80 -7.22 21.32
N ALA A 93 -8.63 -6.17 21.36
CA ALA A 93 -8.86 -5.32 22.53
C ALA A 93 -10.20 -5.59 23.23
N GLY A 94 -11.03 -6.51 22.71
CA GLY A 94 -12.35 -6.83 23.24
C GLY A 94 -13.46 -6.76 22.19
N THR A 95 -14.71 -6.82 22.65
CA THR A 95 -15.91 -6.80 21.81
C THR A 95 -16.53 -5.42 21.76
N PHE A 96 -16.89 -4.94 20.58
CA PHE A 96 -17.55 -3.67 20.34
C PHE A 96 -18.93 -3.91 19.73
N HIS A 97 -19.97 -3.35 20.34
CA HIS A 97 -21.32 -3.38 19.79
C HIS A 97 -21.56 -2.16 18.89
N TYR A 98 -22.34 -2.36 17.83
CA TYR A 98 -22.71 -1.33 16.89
C TYR A 98 -24.19 -1.36 16.58
N GLU A 99 -24.69 -0.25 16.08
CA GLU A 99 -25.94 -0.20 15.33
C GLU A 99 -25.66 -0.16 13.82
N ASP A 100 -24.66 0.64 13.43
CA ASP A 100 -24.16 0.68 12.06
C ASP A 100 -22.71 0.19 12.00
N LEU A 101 -22.42 -0.70 11.05
CA LEU A 101 -21.07 -1.19 10.78
C LEU A 101 -20.61 -0.76 9.39
N VAL A 102 -19.44 -0.14 9.31
CA VAL A 102 -18.81 0.25 8.05
C VAL A 102 -17.52 -0.55 7.85
N LEU A 103 -17.42 -1.24 6.71
CA LEU A 103 -16.21 -1.96 6.31
C LEU A 103 -15.36 -1.08 5.38
N ALA A 104 -14.34 -0.44 5.95
CA ALA A 104 -13.37 0.41 5.25
C ALA A 104 -11.95 -0.21 5.26
N THR A 105 -11.85 -1.54 5.23
CA THR A 105 -10.61 -2.32 5.36
C THR A 105 -9.63 -2.16 4.20
N GLY A 106 -10.09 -1.60 3.07
CA GLY A 106 -9.26 -1.37 1.90
C GLY A 106 -8.86 -2.67 1.19
N ALA A 107 -7.58 -2.77 0.82
CA ALA A 107 -7.05 -3.89 0.05
C ALA A 107 -5.63 -4.25 0.51
N ARG A 108 -5.20 -5.48 0.22
CA ARG A 108 -3.85 -6.00 0.46
C ARG A 108 -3.14 -6.32 -0.87
N PRO A 109 -1.79 -6.23 -0.94
CA PRO A 109 -1.05 -6.72 -2.09
C PRO A 109 -1.41 -8.17 -2.41
N ARG A 110 -1.45 -8.51 -3.70
CA ARG A 110 -1.58 -9.91 -4.12
C ARG A 110 -0.25 -10.61 -3.87
N PRO A 111 -0.21 -11.71 -3.11
CA PRO A 111 1.03 -12.45 -2.91
C PRO A 111 1.52 -13.04 -4.24
N LEU A 112 2.84 -13.09 -4.41
CA LEU A 112 3.45 -13.83 -5.52
C LEU A 112 3.27 -15.33 -5.29
N GLN A 113 2.88 -16.06 -6.33
CA GLN A 113 2.61 -17.50 -6.27
C GLN A 113 3.65 -18.27 -7.08
N CYS A 114 4.92 -18.10 -6.74
CA CYS A 114 6.05 -18.74 -7.40
C CYS A 114 7.08 -19.23 -6.38
N ALA A 115 7.99 -20.11 -6.82
CA ALA A 115 9.17 -20.42 -6.02
C ALA A 115 9.99 -19.13 -5.81
N GLY A 116 10.53 -18.97 -4.60
CA GLY A 116 11.28 -17.78 -4.18
C GLY A 116 10.47 -16.52 -3.87
N ALA A 117 9.13 -16.61 -3.80
CA ALA A 117 8.27 -15.48 -3.43
C ALA A 117 8.52 -14.93 -2.01
N GLU A 118 9.11 -15.72 -1.12
CA GLU A 118 9.40 -15.34 0.28
C GLU A 118 10.90 -15.04 0.51
N ALA A 119 11.71 -15.02 -0.55
CA ALA A 119 13.13 -14.74 -0.47
C ALA A 119 13.39 -13.34 0.13
N ARG A 120 14.49 -13.19 0.87
CA ARG A 120 14.98 -11.88 1.30
C ARG A 120 15.29 -11.05 0.06
N GLY A 121 14.91 -9.77 0.06
CA GLY A 121 14.97 -8.92 -1.14
C GLY A 121 13.67 -8.85 -1.94
N VAL A 122 12.65 -9.65 -1.59
CA VAL A 122 11.31 -9.56 -2.18
C VAL A 122 10.42 -8.74 -1.27
N TYR A 123 9.89 -7.63 -1.81
CA TYR A 123 9.09 -6.68 -1.04
C TYR A 123 7.77 -6.36 -1.75
N THR A 124 6.79 -5.93 -0.96
CA THR A 124 5.59 -5.26 -1.46
C THR A 124 5.58 -3.82 -0.95
N LEU A 125 4.70 -2.96 -1.49
CA LEU A 125 4.56 -1.57 -1.04
C LEU A 125 3.08 -1.21 -0.85
N LYS A 126 2.62 -1.20 0.41
CA LYS A 126 1.25 -0.80 0.77
C LYS A 126 1.16 -0.02 2.07
N THR A 127 1.99 -0.36 3.05
CA THR A 127 2.00 0.20 4.39
C THR A 127 3.21 1.11 4.59
N LEU A 128 3.18 1.94 5.63
CA LEU A 128 4.34 2.72 6.04
C LEU A 128 5.54 1.81 6.35
N GLN A 129 5.31 0.66 7.02
CA GLN A 129 6.38 -0.27 7.33
C GLN A 129 7.04 -0.83 6.06
N ASP A 130 6.24 -1.14 5.04
CA ASP A 130 6.77 -1.54 3.72
C ASP A 130 7.67 -0.44 3.14
N ALA A 131 7.21 0.81 3.21
CA ALA A 131 7.93 1.96 2.67
C ALA A 131 9.25 2.22 3.41
N VAL A 132 9.26 2.12 4.75
CA VAL A 132 10.46 2.22 5.59
C VAL A 132 11.46 1.13 5.22
N THR A 133 10.99 -0.12 5.17
CA THR A 133 11.84 -1.26 4.80
C THR A 133 12.43 -1.07 3.40
N LEU A 134 11.59 -0.82 2.39
CA LEU A 134 12.05 -0.59 1.02
C LEU A 134 13.05 0.56 0.91
N LYS A 135 12.82 1.69 1.60
CA LYS A 135 13.75 2.82 1.59
C LYS A 135 15.11 2.44 2.18
N SER A 136 15.14 1.62 3.23
CA SER A 136 16.40 1.16 3.83
C SER A 136 17.18 0.17 2.96
N GLU A 137 16.51 -0.50 2.03
CA GLU A 137 17.09 -1.55 1.20
C GLU A 137 17.44 -1.05 -0.21
N ILE A 138 16.67 -0.12 -0.76
CA ILE A 138 16.84 0.37 -2.14
C ILE A 138 18.21 1.02 -2.36
N GLY A 139 18.73 1.77 -1.40
CA GLY A 139 20.07 2.38 -1.49
C GLY A 139 21.23 1.40 -1.41
N LYS A 140 20.96 0.11 -1.11
CA LYS A 140 21.96 -0.97 -1.09
C LYS A 140 21.88 -1.83 -2.36
N ALA A 141 20.84 -1.66 -3.17
CA ALA A 141 20.58 -2.48 -4.34
C ALA A 141 21.27 -1.90 -5.58
N ALA A 142 22.01 -2.73 -6.30
CA ALA A 142 22.53 -2.36 -7.61
C ALA A 142 21.49 -2.57 -8.73
N ARG A 143 20.60 -3.56 -8.58
CA ARG A 143 19.62 -3.98 -9.58
C ARG A 143 18.27 -4.23 -8.94
N VAL A 144 17.22 -3.71 -9.54
CA VAL A 144 15.85 -3.81 -9.05
C VAL A 144 14.95 -4.34 -10.17
N VAL A 145 14.15 -5.37 -9.84
CA VAL A 145 13.08 -5.85 -10.71
C VAL A 145 11.73 -5.48 -10.10
N VAL A 146 10.92 -4.75 -10.85
CA VAL A 146 9.55 -4.40 -10.48
C VAL A 146 8.59 -5.34 -11.20
N VAL A 147 7.77 -6.06 -10.46
CA VAL A 147 6.76 -6.96 -11.02
C VAL A 147 5.42 -6.24 -11.08
N GLY A 148 5.04 -5.84 -12.30
CA GLY A 148 3.81 -5.10 -12.62
C GLY A 148 4.08 -3.64 -12.98
N ALA A 149 3.70 -3.24 -14.20
CA ALA A 149 3.79 -1.88 -14.73
C ALA A 149 2.48 -1.09 -14.53
N GLY A 150 1.90 -1.20 -13.32
CA GLY A 150 0.84 -0.31 -12.85
C GLY A 150 1.40 1.01 -12.30
N PHE A 151 0.54 1.95 -11.91
CA PHE A 151 0.96 3.25 -11.39
C PHE A 151 1.99 3.15 -10.25
N ILE A 152 1.73 2.31 -9.23
CA ILE A 152 2.64 2.14 -8.09
C ILE A 152 3.97 1.52 -8.53
N GLY A 153 3.93 0.52 -9.41
CA GLY A 153 5.14 -0.12 -9.94
C GLY A 153 6.01 0.87 -10.70
N MET A 154 5.42 1.69 -11.57
CA MET A 154 6.15 2.70 -12.33
C MET A 154 6.66 3.86 -11.46
N GLU A 155 5.88 4.29 -10.47
CA GLU A 155 6.34 5.29 -9.49
C GLU A 155 7.56 4.77 -8.72
N PHE A 156 7.52 3.53 -8.25
CA PHE A 156 8.65 2.91 -7.56
C PHE A 156 9.85 2.68 -8.49
N ALA A 157 9.63 2.27 -9.74
CA ALA A 157 10.70 2.10 -10.74
C ALA A 157 11.48 3.41 -10.95
N VAL A 158 10.78 4.55 -11.04
CA VAL A 158 11.42 5.87 -11.12
C VAL A 158 12.15 6.23 -9.84
N ALA A 159 11.61 5.85 -8.66
CA ALA A 159 12.31 6.07 -7.40
C ALA A 159 13.60 5.24 -7.34
N ALA A 160 13.57 3.96 -7.69
CA ALA A 160 14.74 3.08 -7.75
C ALA A 160 15.82 3.60 -8.68
N LEU A 161 15.43 4.10 -9.85
CA LEU A 161 16.36 4.74 -10.78
C LEU A 161 17.09 5.94 -10.16
N LYS A 162 16.41 6.73 -9.31
CA LYS A 162 17.01 7.87 -8.60
C LYS A 162 17.93 7.46 -7.44
N HIS A 163 17.90 6.20 -7.03
CA HIS A 163 18.87 5.58 -6.12
C HIS A 163 20.00 4.87 -6.89
N ASP A 164 20.20 5.23 -8.17
CA ASP A 164 21.23 4.68 -9.05
C ASP A 164 21.11 3.16 -9.30
N CYS A 165 19.94 2.56 -9.09
CA CYS A 165 19.69 1.16 -9.42
C CYS A 165 19.51 0.98 -10.94
N GLU A 166 19.99 -0.14 -11.47
CA GLU A 166 19.55 -0.66 -12.78
C GLU A 166 18.13 -1.25 -12.63
N VAL A 167 17.15 -0.71 -13.36
CA VAL A 167 15.73 -1.05 -13.17
C VAL A 167 15.19 -1.83 -14.35
N THR A 168 14.62 -3.01 -14.07
CA THR A 168 13.78 -3.76 -15.01
C THR A 168 12.34 -3.84 -14.50
N VAL A 169 11.37 -3.61 -15.36
CA VAL A 169 9.95 -3.79 -15.07
C VAL A 169 9.42 -4.97 -15.89
N LEU A 170 8.86 -5.96 -15.22
CA LEU A 170 8.14 -7.07 -15.84
C LEU A 170 6.64 -6.79 -15.81
N GLU A 171 5.97 -6.93 -16.94
CA GLU A 171 4.52 -6.75 -17.04
C GLU A 171 3.92 -7.84 -17.92
N PHE A 172 2.91 -8.51 -17.37
CA PHE A 172 2.20 -9.59 -18.05
C PHE A 172 1.37 -9.08 -19.23
N ALA A 173 0.82 -7.87 -19.13
CA ALA A 173 0.14 -7.22 -20.24
C ALA A 173 1.13 -6.80 -21.34
N ASP A 174 0.58 -6.50 -22.52
CA ASP A 174 1.33 -6.03 -23.69
C ASP A 174 1.81 -4.58 -23.58
N ARG A 175 1.39 -3.84 -22.54
CA ARG A 175 1.72 -2.42 -22.32
C ARG A 175 1.51 -1.99 -20.86
N PRO A 176 2.16 -0.91 -20.38
CA PRO A 176 2.00 -0.46 -19.01
C PRO A 176 0.62 0.17 -18.80
N MET A 177 0.10 0.06 -17.57
CA MET A 177 -1.16 0.68 -17.13
C MET A 177 -2.33 0.38 -18.09
N SER A 178 -2.34 -0.81 -18.71
CA SER A 178 -3.25 -1.19 -19.80
C SER A 178 -4.74 -1.07 -19.45
N ARG A 179 -5.08 -1.24 -18.16
CA ARG A 179 -6.43 -1.15 -17.62
C ARG A 179 -6.93 0.27 -17.38
N ALA A 180 -6.04 1.27 -17.39
CA ALA A 180 -6.36 2.65 -17.05
C ALA A 180 -6.07 3.64 -18.19
N LEU A 181 -5.13 3.32 -19.07
CA LEU A 181 -4.68 4.20 -20.14
C LEU A 181 -5.03 3.67 -21.54
N SER A 182 -5.11 4.59 -22.51
CA SER A 182 -5.19 4.23 -23.93
C SER A 182 -3.85 3.67 -24.44
N PRO A 183 -3.84 2.88 -25.53
CA PRO A 183 -2.60 2.40 -26.13
C PRO A 183 -1.61 3.52 -26.46
N TYR A 184 -2.09 4.65 -27.00
CA TYR A 184 -1.26 5.81 -27.32
C TYR A 184 -0.58 6.39 -26.08
N THR A 185 -1.34 6.56 -24.99
CA THR A 185 -0.78 7.07 -23.73
C THR A 185 0.21 6.08 -23.11
N SER A 186 -0.08 4.78 -23.14
CA SER A 186 0.84 3.74 -22.68
C SER A 186 2.15 3.76 -23.46
N GLN A 187 2.09 3.88 -24.79
CA GLN A 187 3.27 3.98 -25.65
C GLN A 187 4.13 5.19 -25.28
N TRP A 188 3.50 6.36 -25.14
CA TRP A 188 4.21 7.57 -24.73
C TRP A 188 4.95 7.38 -23.40
N PHE A 189 4.30 6.77 -22.40
CA PHE A 189 4.96 6.46 -21.13
C PHE A 189 6.11 5.47 -21.31
N SER A 190 5.93 4.40 -22.09
CA SER A 190 6.99 3.43 -22.38
C SER A 190 8.21 4.10 -22.99
N GLU A 191 8.03 4.96 -23.99
CA GLU A 191 9.13 5.71 -24.61
C GLU A 191 9.86 6.57 -23.57
N ARG A 192 9.12 7.30 -22.73
CA ARG A 192 9.71 8.12 -21.65
C ARG A 192 10.45 7.30 -20.60
N TYR A 193 9.92 6.17 -20.17
CA TYR A 193 10.61 5.34 -19.17
C TYR A 193 11.89 4.72 -19.76
N ALA A 194 11.86 4.31 -21.02
CA ALA A 194 13.04 3.79 -21.72
C ALA A 194 14.12 4.87 -21.91
N GLU A 195 13.74 6.11 -22.27
CA GLU A 195 14.65 7.26 -22.35
C GLU A 195 15.38 7.54 -21.02
N HIS A 196 14.73 7.26 -19.89
CA HIS A 196 15.33 7.40 -18.56
C HIS A 196 16.10 6.16 -18.10
N GLY A 197 16.22 5.11 -18.92
CA GLY A 197 17.02 3.92 -18.62
C GLY A 197 16.27 2.79 -17.91
N ILE A 198 14.94 2.85 -17.81
CA ILE A 198 14.14 1.74 -17.28
C ILE A 198 13.92 0.71 -18.39
N THR A 199 14.40 -0.51 -18.19
CA THR A 199 14.13 -1.64 -19.09
C THR A 199 12.73 -2.16 -18.83
N MET A 200 11.86 -2.20 -19.83
CA MET A 200 10.52 -2.77 -19.70
C MET A 200 10.39 -4.05 -20.52
N ARG A 201 9.78 -5.06 -19.93
CA ARG A 201 9.46 -6.34 -20.57
C ARG A 201 7.96 -6.58 -20.49
N PHE A 202 7.31 -6.53 -21.64
CA PHE A 202 5.86 -6.70 -21.80
C PHE A 202 5.55 -8.11 -22.31
N GLY A 203 4.36 -8.61 -21.98
CA GLY A 203 3.98 -9.99 -22.28
C GLY A 203 4.75 -11.04 -21.47
N GLU A 204 5.48 -10.61 -20.44
CA GLU A 204 6.31 -11.48 -19.61
C GLU A 204 5.77 -11.52 -18.17
N GLY A 205 5.49 -12.72 -17.68
CA GLY A 205 5.15 -12.97 -16.29
C GLY A 205 6.37 -13.30 -15.43
N LEU A 206 6.16 -13.37 -14.12
CA LEU A 206 7.15 -13.94 -13.18
C LEU A 206 6.98 -15.47 -13.14
N SER A 207 8.04 -16.22 -13.48
CA SER A 207 8.07 -17.67 -13.37
C SER A 207 8.53 -18.11 -11.99
N PHE A 208 9.73 -17.74 -11.57
CA PHE A 208 10.26 -17.96 -10.22
C PHE A 208 11.41 -16.99 -9.88
N ILE A 209 11.80 -16.98 -8.62
CA ILE A 209 12.91 -16.20 -8.09
C ILE A 209 13.98 -17.18 -7.62
N GLU A 210 15.21 -16.99 -8.07
CA GLU A 210 16.36 -17.76 -7.59
C GLU A 210 16.84 -17.19 -6.25
N GLU A 211 17.26 -18.10 -5.36
CA GLU A 211 17.76 -17.77 -4.03
C GLU A 211 19.18 -18.30 -3.83
N ALA A 212 20.03 -17.51 -3.19
CA ALA A 212 21.28 -18.00 -2.62
C ALA A 212 21.00 -18.92 -1.41
N GLU A 213 21.99 -19.70 -0.96
CA GLU A 213 21.88 -20.49 0.29
C GLU A 213 21.51 -19.65 1.52
N SER A 214 21.83 -18.36 1.50
CA SER A 214 21.45 -17.41 2.54
C SER A 214 19.95 -17.01 2.50
N GLY A 215 19.18 -17.48 1.52
CA GLY A 215 17.78 -17.07 1.27
C GLY A 215 17.63 -15.67 0.67
N GLN A 216 18.69 -15.10 0.10
CA GLN A 216 18.66 -13.81 -0.61
C GLN A 216 18.29 -14.03 -2.07
N ALA A 217 17.33 -13.26 -2.60
CA ALA A 217 16.98 -13.26 -4.01
C ALA A 217 18.18 -12.82 -4.86
N THR A 218 18.54 -13.62 -5.86
CA THR A 218 19.70 -13.39 -6.75
C THR A 218 19.32 -13.13 -8.19
N ALA A 219 18.22 -13.73 -8.66
CA ALA A 219 17.71 -13.54 -10.02
C ALA A 219 16.20 -13.67 -10.07
N VAL A 220 15.60 -12.99 -11.05
CA VAL A 220 14.19 -13.11 -11.40
C VAL A 220 14.10 -13.78 -12.75
N ILE A 221 13.38 -14.91 -12.83
CA ILE A 221 13.17 -15.66 -14.07
C ILE A 221 11.77 -15.35 -14.58
N SER A 222 11.69 -14.74 -15.77
CA SER A 222 10.42 -14.47 -16.45
C SER A 222 9.96 -15.68 -17.28
N THR A 223 8.69 -15.66 -17.71
CA THR A 223 8.06 -16.70 -18.56
C THR A 223 8.46 -16.60 -20.02
#